data_AF-A0A963AIX5-F1
#
_entry.id   AF-A0A963AIX5-F1
#
_cell.length_a   1.000
_cell.length_b   1.000
_cell.length_c   1.000
_cell.angle_alpha   90.00
_cell.angle_beta   90.00
_cell.angle_gamma   90.00
#
_symmetry.space_group_name_H-M   'P 1'
#
loop_
_entity.id
_entity.type
_entity.pdbx_description
1 polymer ?
#
loop_
_entity_poly.entity_id
_entity_poly.type
_entity_poly.pdbx_seq_one_letter_code
_entity_poly.pdbx_strand_id
1 'polypeptide(L)'
;MAPSGTRREIRYVARFNDVEAAQMHVQNGLHHQLIDLNNRIYQTGLIEAMAVIESDLLYHRRIWIDPTLQPEDSERLEQLTAARRCQRQRLDRIWQTVGTIAAAVLVMLLLGTF
;
A
#
# COMPACT_ATOMS: atom_id res chain seq x y z
N MET A 1 -6.14 10.43 39.22
CA MET A 1 -5.00 10.15 38.32
C MET A 1 -5.59 9.62 37.01
N ALA A 2 -5.95 10.51 36.09
CA ALA A 2 -6.59 10.14 34.83
C ALA A 2 -5.52 9.58 33.86
N PRO A 3 -5.82 8.53 33.07
CA PRO A 3 -4.88 8.01 32.10
C PRO A 3 -4.61 9.09 31.06
N SER A 4 -3.33 9.39 30.83
CA SER A 4 -2.83 10.33 29.86
C SER A 4 -3.45 10.03 28.50
N GLY A 5 -4.44 10.82 28.09
CA GLY A 5 -5.05 10.69 26.77
C GLY A 5 -3.96 10.80 25.72
N THR A 6 -3.76 9.74 24.93
CA THR A 6 -2.85 9.73 23.80
C THR A 6 -3.22 10.90 22.90
N ARG A 7 -2.40 11.95 22.90
CA ARG A 7 -2.64 13.14 22.07
C ARG A 7 -2.55 12.69 20.63
N ARG A 8 -3.68 12.73 19.92
CA ARG A 8 -3.73 12.40 18.49
C ARG A 8 -3.07 13.53 17.73
N GLU A 9 -1.81 13.34 17.38
CA GLU A 9 -1.05 14.26 16.55
C GLU A 9 -1.00 13.72 15.13
N ILE A 10 -1.25 14.62 14.16
CA ILE A 10 -1.11 14.27 12.74
C ILE A 10 0.39 14.19 12.46
N ARG A 11 0.87 13.03 12.01
CA ARG A 11 2.29 12.77 11.72
C ARG A 11 2.59 12.66 10.22
N TYR A 12 1.56 12.53 9.39
CA TYR A 12 1.68 12.34 7.96
C TYR A 12 0.39 12.73 7.23
N VAL A 13 0.53 13.39 6.09
CA VAL A 13 -0.58 13.77 5.21
C VAL A 13 -0.19 13.53 3.76
N ALA A 14 -1.02 12.75 3.05
CA ALA A 14 -0.94 12.56 1.61
C ALA A 14 -2.23 13.02 0.94
N ARG A 15 -2.10 13.52 -0.28
CA ARG A 15 -3.20 13.80 -1.19
C ARG A 15 -3.29 12.71 -2.24
N PHE A 16 -4.50 12.20 -2.43
CA PHE A 16 -4.83 11.30 -3.52
C PHE A 16 -5.75 12.01 -4.49
N ASN A 17 -5.66 11.66 -5.77
CA ASN A 17 -6.64 12.10 -6.77
C ASN A 17 -7.99 11.39 -6.58
N ASP A 18 -7.95 10.12 -6.17
CA ASP A 18 -9.11 9.30 -5.83
C ASP A 18 -8.95 8.81 -4.38
N VAL A 19 -9.72 9.41 -3.47
CA VAL A 19 -9.66 9.12 -2.04
C VAL A 19 -10.37 7.82 -1.69
N GLU A 20 -11.41 7.44 -2.44
CA GLU A 20 -12.15 6.20 -2.18
C GLU A 20 -11.30 4.98 -2.54
N ALA A 21 -10.66 5.02 -3.71
CA ALA A 21 -9.71 4.00 -4.11
C ALA A 21 -8.55 3.92 -3.10
N ALA A 22 -8.00 5.07 -2.69
CA ALA A 22 -6.91 5.11 -1.70
C ALA A 22 -7.32 4.47 -0.37
N GLN A 23 -8.52 4.75 0.13
CA GLN A 23 -9.03 4.13 1.35
C GLN A 23 -9.15 2.61 1.21
N MET A 24 -9.67 2.13 0.08
CA MET A 24 -9.75 0.69 -0.20
C MET A 24 -8.36 0.03 -0.23
N HIS A 25 -7.38 0.67 -0.88
CA HIS A 25 -6.01 0.14 -0.96
C HIS A 25 -5.30 0.14 0.40
N VAL A 26 -5.47 1.18 1.21
CA VAL A 26 -4.94 1.24 2.58
C VAL A 26 -5.60 0.19 3.46
N GLN A 27 -6.92 0.02 3.37
CA GLN A 27 -7.64 -1.01 4.09
C GLN A 27 -7.12 -2.40 3.70
N ASN A 28 -6.97 -2.70 2.41
CA ASN A 28 -6.39 -3.97 1.96
C ASN A 28 -4.93 -4.15 2.43
N GLY A 29 -4.15 -3.08 2.50
CA GLY A 29 -2.77 -3.13 3.00
C GLY A 29 -2.66 -3.36 4.51
N LEU A 30 -3.64 -2.89 5.29
CA LEU A 30 -3.64 -2.94 6.75
C LEU A 30 -4.71 -3.87 7.36
N HIS A 31 -5.44 -4.64 6.54
CA HIS A 31 -6.59 -5.42 7.02
C HIS A 31 -6.24 -6.43 8.13
N HIS A 32 -5.04 -7.00 8.11
CA HIS A 32 -4.54 -7.91 9.15
C HIS A 32 -4.27 -7.22 10.50
N GLN A 33 -4.29 -5.89 10.53
CA GLN A 33 -3.95 -5.04 11.68
C GLN A 33 -5.17 -4.21 12.14
N LEU A 34 -6.38 -4.55 11.72
CA LEU A 34 -7.59 -3.81 12.05
C LEU A 34 -7.99 -4.03 13.52
N ILE A 35 -8.13 -2.94 14.29
CA ILE A 35 -8.66 -2.97 15.68
C ILE A 35 -10.15 -2.65 15.69
N ASP A 36 -10.55 -1.61 14.97
CA ASP A 36 -11.93 -1.11 14.95
C ASP A 36 -12.35 -0.81 13.51
N LEU A 37 -13.27 -1.62 13.00
CA LEU A 37 -13.82 -1.50 11.65
C LEU A 37 -14.67 -0.23 11.48
N ASN A 38 -15.45 0.14 12.50
CA ASN A 38 -16.41 1.25 12.42
C ASN A 38 -15.68 2.59 12.34
N ASN A 39 -14.56 2.71 13.03
CA ASN A 39 -13.73 3.92 13.03
C ASN A 39 -12.49 3.82 12.12
N ARG A 40 -12.30 2.69 11.41
CA ARG A 40 -11.14 2.40 10.56
C ARG A 40 -9.81 2.64 11.27
N ILE A 41 -9.72 2.12 12.50
CA ILE A 41 -8.51 2.23 13.33
C ILE A 41 -7.72 0.93 13.21
N TYR A 42 -6.43 1.08 12.90
CA TYR A 42 -5.50 -0.03 12.70
C TYR A 42 -4.37 0.02 13.75
N GLN A 43 -3.94 -1.14 14.23
CA GLN A 43 -2.77 -1.31 15.09
C GLN A 43 -1.52 -1.47 14.24
N THR A 44 -0.86 -0.37 13.92
CA THR A 44 0.32 -0.41 13.06
C THR A 44 1.38 0.58 13.53
N GLY A 45 2.64 0.31 13.20
CA GLY A 45 3.72 1.26 13.41
C GLY A 45 3.56 2.45 12.47
N LEU A 46 3.95 3.66 12.91
CA LEU A 46 3.86 4.88 12.11
C LEU A 46 4.52 4.72 10.73
N ILE A 47 5.74 4.19 10.71
CA ILE A 47 6.53 4.00 9.49
C ILE A 47 5.91 2.94 8.58
N GLU A 48 5.32 1.90 9.15
CA GLU A 48 4.66 0.84 8.39
C GLU A 48 3.38 1.35 7.71
N ALA A 49 2.59 2.15 8.42
CA ALA A 49 1.39 2.82 7.90
C ALA A 49 1.74 3.76 6.74
N MET A 50 2.74 4.62 6.94
CA MET A 50 3.25 5.51 5.90
C MET A 50 3.74 4.71 4.69
N ALA A 51 4.48 3.62 4.91
CA ALA A 51 4.96 2.77 3.83
C ALA A 51 3.82 2.09 3.06
N VAL A 52 2.65 1.81 3.68
CA VAL A 52 1.50 1.23 2.95
C VAL A 52 0.99 2.27 1.96
N ILE A 53 0.77 3.48 2.46
CA ILE A 53 0.30 4.63 1.69
C ILE A 53 1.27 4.97 0.56
N GLU A 54 2.56 5.10 0.86
CA GLU A 54 3.60 5.46 -0.12
C GLU A 54 3.87 4.37 -1.16
N SER A 55 3.61 3.12 -0.81
CA SER A 55 3.72 1.99 -1.75
C SER A 55 2.50 1.82 -2.65
N ASP A 56 1.46 2.63 -2.45
CA ASP A 56 0.25 2.54 -3.27
C ASP A 56 0.51 2.98 -4.72
N LEU A 57 -0.19 2.33 -5.65
CA LEU A 57 -0.05 2.56 -7.10
C LEU A 57 -0.86 3.75 -7.58
N LEU A 58 -1.84 4.19 -6.78
CA LEU A 58 -2.60 5.38 -7.06
C LEU A 58 -1.68 6.60 -7.06
N TYR A 59 -1.93 7.50 -8.00
CA TYR A 59 -1.24 8.78 -8.02
C TYR A 59 -1.54 9.53 -6.73
N HIS A 60 -0.52 9.68 -5.90
CA HIS A 60 -0.59 10.42 -4.66
C HIS A 60 0.61 11.34 -4.52
N ARG A 61 0.44 12.39 -3.72
CA ARG A 61 1.48 13.34 -3.38
C ARG A 61 1.53 13.48 -1.87
N ARG A 62 2.72 13.27 -1.29
CA ARG A 62 3.00 13.62 0.10
C ARG A 62 2.87 15.14 0.26
N ILE A 63 1.92 15.58 1.08
CA ILE A 63 1.74 17.02 1.38
C ILE A 63 2.64 17.40 2.55
N TRP A 64 2.65 16.57 3.58
CA TRP A 64 3.33 16.88 4.83
C TRP A 64 3.77 15.60 5.54
N ILE A 65 4.94 15.69 6.16
CA ILE A 65 5.49 14.67 7.04
C ILE A 65 6.06 15.39 8.25
N ASP A 66 5.96 14.77 9.41
CA ASP A 66 6.51 15.35 10.63
C ASP A 66 8.03 15.58 10.48
N PRO A 67 8.51 16.84 10.60
CA PRO A 67 9.94 17.15 10.48
C PRO A 67 10.78 16.59 11.63
N THR A 68 10.16 16.12 12.72
CA THR A 68 10.88 15.46 13.81
C THR A 68 11.14 13.98 13.55
N LEU A 69 10.83 13.47 12.35
CA LEU A 69 11.21 12.10 11.98
C LEU A 69 12.73 11.96 12.02
N GLN A 70 13.22 10.90 12.64
CA GLN A 70 14.65 10.62 12.64
C GLN A 70 15.10 10.20 11.22
N PRO A 71 16.38 10.40 10.87
CA PRO A 71 16.94 9.92 9.61
C PRO A 71 16.73 8.40 9.42
N GLU A 72 16.89 7.63 10.50
CA GLU A 72 16.69 6.18 10.53
C GLU A 72 15.25 5.76 10.15
N ASP A 73 14.26 6.54 10.61
CA ASP A 73 12.85 6.31 10.29
C ASP A 73 12.56 6.58 8.81
N SER A 74 13.23 7.58 8.24
CA SER A 74 13.11 7.94 6.82
C SER A 74 13.72 6.87 5.92
N GLU A 75 14.90 6.36 6.27
CA GLU A 75 15.52 5.23 5.56
C GLU A 75 14.65 3.97 5.64
N ARG A 76 14.10 3.68 6.81
CA ARG A 76 13.20 2.53 6.99
C ARG A 76 11.92 2.68 6.19
N LEU A 77 11.36 3.89 6.10
CA LEU A 77 10.21 4.19 5.25
C LEU A 77 10.50 3.89 3.77
N GLU A 78 11.65 4.35 3.27
CA GLU A 78 12.07 4.12 1.89
C GLU A 78 12.29 2.63 1.60
N GLN A 79 12.97 1.90 2.49
CA GLN A 79 13.20 0.47 2.37
C GLN A 79 11.89 -0.32 2.34
N LEU A 80 10.96 -0.05 3.25
CA LEU A 80 9.66 -0.72 3.29
C LEU A 80 8.82 -0.41 2.06
N THR A 81 8.84 0.84 1.60
CA THR A 81 8.15 1.27 0.39
C THR A 81 8.71 0.56 -0.85
N ALA A 82 10.04 0.50 -0.98
CA ALA A 82 10.71 -0.16 -2.09
C ALA A 82 10.46 -1.68 -2.08
N ALA A 83 10.54 -2.33 -0.92
CA ALA A 83 10.27 -3.76 -0.78
C ALA A 83 8.84 -4.11 -1.22
N ARG A 84 7.84 -3.32 -0.79
CA ARG A 84 6.43 -3.51 -1.20
C ARG A 84 6.23 -3.29 -2.70
N ARG A 85 6.86 -2.28 -3.29
CA ARG A 85 6.81 -2.04 -4.74
C ARG A 85 7.45 -3.21 -5.51
N CYS A 86 8.61 -3.70 -5.07
CA CYS A 86 9.29 -4.83 -5.70
C CYS A 86 8.45 -6.11 -5.64
N GLN A 87 7.86 -6.43 -4.48
CA GLN A 87 6.99 -7.59 -4.34
C GLN A 87 5.80 -7.54 -5.31
N ARG A 88 5.17 -6.37 -5.44
CA ARG A 88 4.07 -6.16 -6.40
C ARG A 88 4.53 -6.32 -7.85
N GLN A 89 5.66 -5.71 -8.24
CA GLN A 89 6.20 -5.86 -9.60
C GLN A 89 6.51 -7.31 -9.97
N ARG A 90 6.92 -8.14 -8.99
CA ARG A 90 7.13 -9.58 -9.23
C ARG A 90 5.82 -10.30 -9.49
N LEU A 91 4.77 -9.98 -8.74
CA LEU A 91 3.43 -10.53 -8.98
C LEU A 91 2.89 -10.11 -10.35
N ASP A 92 3.04 -8.83 -10.72
CA ASP A 92 2.60 -8.34 -12.04
C ASP A 92 3.32 -9.06 -13.18
N ARG A 93 4.63 -9.31 -13.06
CA ARG A 93 5.38 -10.10 -14.05
C ARG A 93 4.90 -11.55 -14.14
N ILE A 94 4.59 -12.17 -13.00
CA ILE A 94 4.04 -13.54 -12.98
C ILE A 94 2.69 -13.55 -13.69
N TRP A 95 1.80 -12.62 -13.37
CA TRP A 95 0.49 -12.49 -14.00
C TRP A 95 0.58 -12.18 -15.49
N GLN A 96 1.49 -11.30 -15.91
CA GLN A 96 1.75 -11.06 -17.33
C GLN A 96 2.19 -12.34 -18.03
N THR A 97 3.12 -13.10 -17.46
CA THR A 97 3.59 -14.36 -18.05
C THR A 97 2.45 -15.37 -18.19
N VAL A 98 1.64 -15.54 -17.12
CA VAL A 98 0.47 -16.42 -17.12
C VAL A 98 -0.55 -15.97 -18.17
N GLY A 99 -0.83 -14.67 -18.28
CA GLY A 99 -1.73 -14.11 -19.28
C GLY A 99 -1.26 -14.36 -20.70
N THR A 100 0.03 -14.18 -20.98
CA THR A 100 0.61 -14.45 -22.30
C THR A 100 0.56 -15.93 -22.66
N ILE A 101 0.81 -16.83 -21.70
CA ILE A 101 0.68 -18.28 -21.90
C ILE A 101 -0.79 -18.65 -22.19
N ALA A 102 -1.73 -18.15 -21.39
CA ALA A 102 -3.14 -18.42 -21.59
C ALA A 102 -3.64 -17.92 -22.96
N ALA A 103 -3.21 -16.71 -23.37
CA ALA A 103 -3.52 -16.18 -24.69
C ALA A 103 -2.91 -17.02 -25.82
N ALA A 104 -1.66 -17.47 -25.66
CA ALA A 104 -1.00 -18.34 -26.65
C ALA A 104 -1.71 -19.70 -26.78
N VAL A 105 -2.11 -20.31 -25.66
CA VAL A 105 -2.90 -21.55 -25.66
C VAL A 105 -4.25 -21.32 -26.33
N LEU A 106 -4.95 -20.22 -26.02
CA LEU A 106 -6.24 -19.90 -26.63
C LEU A 106 -6.12 -19.70 -28.15
N VAL A 107 -5.09 -18.98 -28.60
CA VAL A 107 -4.80 -18.80 -30.03
C VAL A 107 -4.44 -20.12 -30.70
N MET A 108 -3.66 -20.97 -30.05
CA MET A 108 -3.33 -22.31 -30.55
C MET A 108 -4.56 -23.20 -30.67
N LEU A 109 -5.49 -23.12 -29.72
CA LEU A 109 -6.76 -23.84 -29.74
C LEU A 109 -7.70 -23.32 -30.85
N LEU A 110 -7.69 -22.01 -31.09
CA LEU A 110 -8.43 -21.38 -32.19
C LEU A 110 -7.84 -21.69 -33.57
N LEU A 111 -6.51 -21.81 -33.70
CA LEU A 111 -5.81 -22.15 -34.95
C LEU A 111 -5.73 -23.66 -35.21
N GLY A 112 -5.87 -24.48 -34.17
CA GLY A 112 -5.58 -25.92 -34.20
C GLY A 112 -6.77 -26.84 -34.44
N THR A 113 -8.00 -26.34 -34.53
CA THR A 113 -9.17 -27.15 -34.91
C THR A 113 -10.25 -26.33 -35.62
N PHE A 114 -10.10 -26.20 -36.94
CA PHE A 114 -11.14 -26.52 -37.94
C PHE A 114 -10.45 -27.17 -39.15
#